data_AF-A0A1X1CUC8-F1
#
_entry.id   AF-A0A1X1CUC8-F1
#
_cell.length_a   1.000
_cell.length_b   1.000
_cell.length_c   1.000
_cell.angle_alpha   90.00
_cell.angle_beta   90.00
_cell.angle_gamma   90.00
#
_symmetry.space_group_name_H-M   'P 1'
#
loop_
_entity.id
_entity.type
_entity.pdbx_description
1 polymer ?
#
loop_
_entity_poly.entity_id
_entity_poly.type
_entity_poly.pdbx_seq_one_letter_code
_entity_poly.pdbx_strand_id
1 'polypeptide(L)'
;MDTQSDKVTLTLFYAASFVVYYIVTMLITLFPNYGALRNNGLLVPVLCLFEFAVIYPLYRFYCQRRTDIPLGYLRPGQALLFVAALVALMVAQTQFLQPEGWLIAQSQQGRSSMLILLLTAVLLAPVFEEVLFRGFLLQGFLLWAPKSRFACMLLTSLLFAAMHTQYVHWETIVALTLFSLLLCYARLRSNSLALPIFLHTLNNLIAILPAWFYA
;
A
#
# COMPACT_ATOMS: atom_id res chain seq x y z
N MET A 1 31.01 13.02 -2.07
CA MET A 1 30.11 12.54 -1.00
C MET A 1 30.58 11.16 -0.59
N ASP A 2 30.81 10.94 0.70
CA ASP A 2 31.12 9.61 1.23
C ASP A 2 29.91 8.69 1.01
N THR A 3 30.11 7.61 0.25
CA THR A 3 29.05 6.71 -0.19
C THR A 3 28.39 5.97 0.96
N GLN A 4 29.10 5.78 2.08
CA GLN A 4 28.54 5.17 3.29
C GLN A 4 27.67 6.15 4.08
N SER A 5 28.14 7.40 4.24
CA SER A 5 27.36 8.44 4.91
C SER A 5 26.03 8.72 4.20
N ASP A 6 26.00 8.66 2.86
CA ASP A 6 24.77 8.84 2.08
C ASP A 6 23.79 7.67 2.31
N LYS A 7 24.28 6.42 2.34
CA LYS A 7 23.44 5.23 2.61
C LYS A 7 22.80 5.28 3.99
N VAL A 8 23.56 5.66 5.02
CA VAL A 8 23.03 5.78 6.39
C VAL A 8 21.96 6.88 6.44
N THR A 9 22.24 8.05 5.86
CA THR A 9 21.28 9.16 5.82
C THR A 9 19.97 8.77 5.14
N LEU A 10 20.03 8.08 4.00
CA LEU A 10 18.84 7.58 3.30
C LEU A 10 18.08 6.55 4.13
N THR A 11 18.80 5.61 4.75
CA THR A 11 18.18 4.58 5.61
C THR A 11 17.44 5.22 6.79
N LEU A 12 18.04 6.22 7.43
CA LEU A 12 17.41 6.98 8.51
C LEU A 12 16.17 7.73 8.02
N PHE A 13 16.23 8.37 6.85
CA PHE A 13 15.07 9.04 6.27
C PHE A 13 13.91 8.07 5.96
N TYR A 14 14.21 6.91 5.38
CA TYR A 14 13.20 5.87 5.10
C TYR A 14 12.59 5.32 6.38
N ALA A 15 13.41 4.99 7.39
CA ALA A 15 12.93 4.52 8.69
C ALA A 15 12.09 5.58 9.40
N ALA A 16 12.53 6.84 9.42
CA ALA A 16 11.78 7.94 10.00
C ALA A 16 10.43 8.15 9.31
N SER A 17 10.36 7.96 7.98
CA SER A 17 9.10 8.04 7.23
C SER A 17 8.09 6.98 7.69
N PHE A 18 8.55 5.76 8.00
CA PHE A 18 7.71 4.70 8.58
C PHE A 18 7.28 5.01 10.01
N VAL A 19 8.18 5.58 10.82
CA VAL A 19 7.83 6.02 12.18
C VAL A 19 6.77 7.11 12.14
N VAL A 20 6.90 8.09 11.25
CA VAL A 20 5.90 9.14 11.03
C VAL A 20 4.57 8.54 10.61
N TYR A 21 4.56 7.62 9.64
CA TYR A 21 3.35 6.88 9.24
C TYR A 21 2.67 6.23 10.45
N TYR A 22 3.41 5.43 11.22
CA TYR A 22 2.87 4.75 12.39
C TYR A 22 2.36 5.71 13.46
N ILE A 23 3.06 6.82 13.72
CA ILE A 23 2.61 7.87 14.64
C ILE A 23 1.29 8.47 14.17
N VAL A 24 1.13 8.77 12.88
CA VAL A 24 -0.14 9.29 12.32
C VAL A 24 -1.28 8.29 12.56
N THR A 25 -1.06 7.01 12.26
CA THR A 25 -2.04 5.94 12.52
C THR A 25 -2.42 5.88 14.01
N MET A 26 -1.43 5.95 14.91
CA MET A 26 -1.67 5.91 16.36
C MET A 26 -2.39 7.15 16.88
N LEU A 27 -2.05 8.35 16.41
CA LEU A 27 -2.70 9.59 16.84
C LEU A 27 -4.20 9.61 16.54
N ILE A 28 -4.63 8.98 15.44
CA ILE A 28 -6.06 8.86 15.10
C ILE A 28 -6.80 8.00 16.12
N THR A 29 -6.14 7.01 16.73
CA THR A 29 -6.75 6.20 17.81
C THR A 29 -7.05 7.01 19.07
N LEU A 30 -6.41 8.17 19.23
CA LEU A 30 -6.60 9.09 20.36
C LEU A 30 -7.70 10.14 20.09
N PHE A 31 -8.35 10.12 18.93
CA PHE A 31 -9.43 11.06 18.64
C PHE A 31 -10.61 10.86 19.60
N PRO A 32 -11.22 11.94 20.15
CA PRO A 32 -12.37 11.83 21.03
C PRO A 32 -13.54 11.03 20.43
N ASN A 33 -13.69 11.08 19.10
CA ASN A 33 -14.74 10.41 18.35
C ASN A 33 -14.29 9.11 17.67
N TYR A 34 -13.18 8.49 18.10
CA TYR A 34 -12.65 7.26 17.48
C TYR A 34 -13.70 6.14 17.34
N GLY A 35 -14.48 5.89 18.40
CA GLY A 35 -15.55 4.89 18.37
C GLY A 35 -16.63 5.21 17.33
N ALA A 36 -17.02 6.48 17.20
CA ALA A 36 -17.99 6.91 16.20
C ALA A 36 -17.43 6.77 14.77
N LEU A 37 -16.17 7.12 14.54
CA LEU A 37 -15.52 6.92 13.23
C LEU A 37 -15.52 5.44 12.83
N ARG A 38 -15.18 4.55 13.77
CA ARG A 38 -15.19 3.11 13.55
C ARG A 38 -16.59 2.59 13.24
N ASN A 39 -17.58 2.95 14.06
CA ASN A 39 -18.94 2.43 13.93
C ASN A 39 -19.67 2.90 12.66
N ASN A 40 -19.29 4.07 12.12
CA ASN A 40 -19.86 4.62 10.89
C ASN A 40 -19.06 4.25 9.63
N GLY A 41 -18.07 3.35 9.73
CA GLY A 41 -17.22 2.93 8.61
C GLY A 41 -16.23 3.99 8.11
N LEU A 42 -16.04 5.09 8.84
CA LEU A 42 -15.22 6.24 8.46
C LEU A 42 -13.77 6.17 8.97
N LEU A 43 -13.43 5.20 9.82
CA LEU A 43 -12.09 5.07 10.37
C LEU A 43 -11.01 4.88 9.28
N VAL A 44 -11.18 3.90 8.39
CA VAL A 44 -10.22 3.65 7.29
C VAL A 44 -10.10 4.87 6.36
N PRO A 45 -11.20 5.51 5.91
CA PRO A 45 -11.09 6.74 5.15
C PRO A 45 -10.30 7.86 5.82
N VAL A 46 -10.51 8.07 7.12
CA VAL A 46 -9.76 9.07 7.89
C VAL A 46 -8.29 8.72 7.98
N LEU A 47 -7.94 7.45 8.24
CA LEU A 47 -6.55 6.98 8.22
C LEU A 47 -5.88 7.27 6.87
N CYS A 48 -6.50 6.82 5.78
CA CYS A 48 -5.97 7.02 4.43
C CYS A 48 -5.78 8.50 4.08
N LEU A 49 -6.71 9.37 4.49
CA LEU A 49 -6.62 10.81 4.24
C LEU A 49 -5.43 11.44 4.95
N PHE A 50 -5.26 11.17 6.25
CA PHE A 50 -4.17 11.75 7.05
C PHE A 50 -2.81 11.17 6.67
N GLU A 51 -2.72 9.86 6.45
CA GLU A 51 -1.49 9.20 6.01
C GLU A 51 -1.06 9.72 4.64
N PHE A 52 -1.99 9.87 3.68
CA PHE A 52 -1.70 10.51 2.40
C PHE A 52 -1.23 11.97 2.57
N ALA A 53 -1.94 12.76 3.39
CA ALA A 53 -1.64 14.17 3.61
C ALA A 53 -0.25 14.41 4.23
N VAL A 54 0.32 13.43 4.91
CA VAL A 54 1.67 13.50 5.50
C VAL A 54 2.72 12.88 4.60
N ILE A 55 2.48 11.65 4.11
CA ILE A 55 3.49 10.88 3.39
C ILE A 55 3.70 11.38 1.97
N TYR A 56 2.64 11.81 1.26
CA TYR A 56 2.80 12.27 -0.11
C TYR A 56 3.65 13.56 -0.18
N PRO A 57 3.42 14.61 0.64
CA PRO A 57 4.32 15.76 0.69
C PRO A 57 5.76 15.41 1.08
N LEU A 58 5.95 14.49 2.04
CA LEU A 58 7.28 14.02 2.44
C LEU A 58 8.02 13.37 1.26
N TYR A 59 7.32 12.58 0.46
CA TYR A 59 7.85 12.02 -0.78
C TYR A 59 8.15 13.10 -1.83
N ARG A 60 7.30 14.10 -2.00
CA ARG A 60 7.58 15.22 -2.92
C ARG A 60 8.82 16.01 -2.48
N PHE A 61 8.99 16.22 -1.18
CA PHE A 61 10.20 16.83 -0.61
C PHE A 61 11.47 16.00 -0.89
N TYR A 62 11.37 14.68 -0.81
CA TYR A 62 12.44 13.76 -1.20
C TYR A 62 12.77 13.89 -2.70
N CYS A 63 11.76 13.86 -3.57
CA CYS A 63 11.93 13.94 -5.02
C CYS A 63 12.52 15.28 -5.52
N GLN A 64 12.41 16.36 -4.75
CA GLN A 64 13.09 17.63 -5.07
C GLN A 64 14.61 17.51 -4.97
N ARG A 65 15.13 16.52 -4.24
CA ARG A 65 16.55 16.33 -3.96
C ARG A 65 17.12 15.12 -4.67
N ARG A 66 16.29 14.11 -4.97
CA ARG A 66 16.73 12.84 -5.54
C ARG A 66 15.77 12.30 -6.60
N THR A 67 16.31 11.52 -7.52
CA THR A 67 15.60 11.01 -8.71
C THR A 67 15.52 9.48 -8.78
N ASP A 68 16.01 8.78 -7.76
CA ASP A 68 16.12 7.32 -7.71
C ASP A 68 14.80 6.60 -7.39
N ILE A 69 13.82 7.33 -6.87
CA ILE A 69 12.45 6.86 -6.65
C ILE A 69 11.50 7.72 -7.50
N PRO A 70 11.45 7.54 -8.83
CA PRO A 70 10.59 8.33 -9.68
C PRO A 70 9.14 7.84 -9.60
N LEU A 71 8.18 8.78 -9.68
CA LEU A 71 6.78 8.43 -9.93
C LEU A 71 6.66 7.73 -11.31
N GLY A 72 7.45 8.19 -12.28
CA GLY A 72 7.56 7.58 -13.61
C GLY A 72 6.25 7.64 -14.40
N TYR A 73 6.14 6.78 -15.40
CA TYR A 73 4.98 6.68 -16.27
C TYR A 73 4.58 5.21 -16.47
N LEU A 74 3.32 5.00 -16.85
CA LEU A 74 2.81 3.66 -17.19
C LEU A 74 3.20 3.30 -18.61
N ARG A 75 3.84 2.14 -18.77
CA ARG A 75 4.14 1.56 -20.08
C ARG A 75 3.05 0.54 -20.42
N PRO A 76 2.22 0.75 -21.46
CA PRO A 76 1.04 -0.09 -21.71
C PRO A 76 1.34 -1.58 -21.81
N GLY A 77 2.41 -1.98 -22.52
CA GLY A 77 2.77 -3.39 -22.66
C GLY A 77 3.14 -4.07 -21.33
N GLN A 78 3.86 -3.36 -20.44
CA GLN A 78 4.13 -3.86 -19.10
C GLN A 78 2.86 -3.87 -18.25
N ALA A 79 2.06 -2.81 -18.32
CA ALA A 79 0.81 -2.70 -17.58
C ALA A 79 -0.12 -3.87 -17.91
N LEU A 80 -0.31 -4.20 -19.19
CA LEU A 80 -1.16 -5.32 -19.60
C LEU A 80 -0.69 -6.66 -19.03
N LEU A 81 0.61 -6.95 -19.10
CA LEU A 81 1.18 -8.18 -18.55
C LEU A 81 0.96 -8.29 -17.03
N PHE A 82 1.20 -7.19 -16.31
CA PHE A 82 1.03 -7.18 -14.85
C PHE A 82 -0.44 -7.17 -14.43
N VAL A 83 -1.34 -6.57 -15.21
CA VAL A 83 -2.79 -6.68 -15.02
C VAL A 83 -3.23 -8.12 -15.21
N ALA A 84 -2.76 -8.81 -16.25
CA ALA A 84 -3.06 -10.23 -16.44
C ALA A 84 -2.55 -11.08 -15.25
N ALA A 85 -1.34 -10.81 -14.76
CA ALA A 85 -0.79 -11.47 -13.58
C ALA A 85 -1.61 -11.18 -12.30
N LEU A 86 -2.06 -9.93 -12.13
CA LEU A 86 -2.93 -9.53 -11.02
C LEU A 86 -4.27 -10.28 -11.08
N VAL A 87 -4.93 -10.28 -12.24
CA VAL A 87 -6.21 -10.99 -12.43
C VAL A 87 -6.05 -12.49 -12.18
N ALA A 88 -4.99 -13.11 -12.70
CA ALA A 88 -4.72 -14.53 -12.44
C ALA A 88 -4.52 -14.81 -10.94
N LEU A 89 -3.79 -13.93 -10.24
CA LEU A 89 -3.61 -14.01 -8.79
C LEU A 89 -4.96 -13.88 -8.05
N MET A 90 -5.80 -12.91 -8.42
CA MET A 90 -7.11 -12.71 -7.80
C MET A 90 -8.06 -13.89 -8.05
N VAL A 91 -8.08 -14.46 -9.25
CA VAL A 91 -8.87 -15.67 -9.58
C VAL A 91 -8.39 -16.88 -8.78
N ALA A 92 -7.08 -17.05 -8.60
CA ALA A 92 -6.55 -18.10 -7.75
C ALA A 92 -6.98 -17.90 -6.29
N GLN A 93 -6.92 -16.67 -5.79
CA GLN A 93 -7.33 -16.31 -4.43
C GLN A 93 -8.81 -16.61 -4.17
N THR A 94 -9.72 -16.43 -5.14
CA THR A 94 -11.15 -16.70 -4.93
C THR A 94 -11.47 -18.17 -4.62
N GLN A 95 -10.53 -19.09 -4.87
CA GLN A 95 -10.72 -20.52 -4.56
C GLN A 95 -10.39 -20.86 -3.10
N PHE A 96 -9.65 -20.00 -2.39
CA PHE A 96 -9.12 -20.28 -1.05
C PHE A 96 -9.54 -19.26 0.00
N LEU A 97 -9.76 -18.00 -0.39
CA LEU A 97 -10.04 -16.92 0.56
C LEU A 97 -11.42 -17.08 1.19
N GLN A 98 -11.45 -16.91 2.51
CA GLN A 98 -12.67 -16.81 3.29
C GLN A 98 -13.12 -15.34 3.40
N PRO A 99 -14.43 -15.08 3.54
CA PRO A 99 -14.93 -13.73 3.79
C PRO A 99 -14.37 -13.14 5.09
N GLU A 100 -13.74 -11.97 4.98
CA GLU A 100 -13.14 -11.28 6.12
C GLU A 100 -14.18 -10.40 6.84
N GLY A 101 -14.22 -10.51 8.17
CA GLY A 101 -15.25 -9.84 8.98
C GLY A 101 -15.26 -8.32 8.82
N TRP A 102 -14.09 -7.70 8.67
CA TRP A 102 -14.00 -6.25 8.47
C TRP A 102 -14.58 -5.82 7.10
N LEU A 103 -14.36 -6.62 6.04
CA LEU A 103 -14.92 -6.37 4.70
C LEU A 103 -16.45 -6.49 4.71
N ILE A 104 -16.98 -7.51 5.41
CA ILE A 104 -18.42 -7.67 5.62
C ILE A 104 -19.00 -6.48 6.41
N ALA A 105 -18.32 -6.04 7.47
CA ALA A 105 -18.78 -4.89 8.26
C ALA A 105 -18.83 -3.60 7.43
N GLN A 106 -17.90 -3.43 6.47
CA GLN A 106 -17.89 -2.28 5.57
C GLN A 106 -18.97 -2.35 4.49
N SER A 107 -19.32 -3.55 3.99
CA SER A 107 -20.41 -3.69 3.00
C SER A 107 -21.80 -3.42 3.59
N GLN A 108 -21.94 -3.43 4.91
CA GLN A 108 -23.17 -3.12 5.64
C GLN A 108 -23.30 -1.62 6.00
N GLN A 109 -22.29 -0.80 5.69
CA GLN A 109 -22.32 0.63 5.96
C GLN A 109 -23.17 1.37 4.92
N GLY A 110 -23.71 2.52 5.29
CA GLY A 110 -24.49 3.35 4.36
C GLY A 110 -23.68 3.79 3.13
N ARG A 111 -24.36 3.97 1.99
CA ARG A 111 -23.75 4.36 0.71
C ARG A 111 -22.79 5.53 0.78
N SER A 112 -23.06 6.56 1.59
CA SER A 112 -22.15 7.69 1.74
C SER A 112 -20.79 7.28 2.32
N SER A 113 -20.77 6.48 3.39
CA SER A 113 -19.54 5.96 3.97
C SER A 113 -18.82 5.03 3.00
N MET A 114 -19.56 4.21 2.26
CA MET A 114 -19.00 3.32 1.24
C MET A 114 -18.37 4.08 0.08
N LEU A 115 -18.99 5.19 -0.38
CA LEU A 115 -18.41 6.06 -1.41
C LEU A 115 -17.10 6.68 -0.94
N ILE A 116 -17.09 7.18 0.31
CA ILE A 116 -15.90 7.77 0.92
C ILE A 116 -14.79 6.71 1.02
N LEU A 117 -15.09 5.49 1.48
CA LEU A 117 -14.16 4.37 1.51
C LEU A 117 -13.61 4.05 0.11
N LEU A 118 -14.46 3.97 -0.90
CA LEU A 118 -14.03 3.69 -2.27
C LEU A 118 -13.05 4.77 -2.73
N LEU A 119 -13.37 6.05 -2.55
CA LEU A 119 -12.48 7.15 -2.95
C LEU A 119 -11.14 7.09 -2.22
N THR A 120 -11.14 6.88 -0.90
CA THR A 120 -9.90 6.91 -0.11
C THR A 120 -9.05 5.64 -0.28
N ALA A 121 -9.66 4.45 -0.22
CA ALA A 121 -8.95 3.18 -0.28
C ALA A 121 -8.52 2.80 -1.70
N VAL A 122 -9.19 3.31 -2.74
CA VAL A 122 -8.82 3.05 -4.15
C VAL A 122 -7.86 4.11 -4.70
N LEU A 123 -8.00 5.38 -4.28
CA LEU A 123 -7.20 6.47 -4.87
C LEU A 123 -6.08 6.96 -3.96
N LEU A 124 -6.32 7.10 -2.65
CA LEU A 124 -5.32 7.66 -1.74
C LEU A 124 -4.39 6.59 -1.18
N ALA A 125 -4.95 5.48 -0.69
CA ALA A 125 -4.18 4.39 -0.07
C ALA A 125 -3.07 3.85 -0.95
N PRO A 126 -3.33 3.49 -2.23
CA PRO A 126 -2.28 2.99 -3.11
C PRO A 126 -1.12 3.97 -3.29
N VAL A 127 -1.38 5.28 -3.28
CA VAL A 127 -0.31 6.25 -3.51
C VAL A 127 0.66 6.29 -2.33
N PHE A 128 0.17 6.45 -1.10
CA PHE A 128 1.08 6.57 0.05
C PHE A 128 1.68 5.22 0.45
N GLU A 129 0.93 4.11 0.29
CA GLU A 129 1.46 2.78 0.58
C GLU A 129 2.56 2.40 -0.40
N GLU A 130 2.39 2.63 -1.70
CA GLU A 130 3.46 2.32 -2.66
C GLU A 130 4.68 3.22 -2.47
N VAL A 131 4.49 4.49 -2.06
CA VAL A 131 5.60 5.36 -1.67
C VAL A 131 6.36 4.79 -0.46
N LEU A 132 5.67 4.38 0.61
CA LEU A 132 6.30 3.81 1.79
C LEU A 132 7.00 2.48 1.49
N PHE A 133 6.26 1.52 0.92
CA PHE A 133 6.74 0.15 0.76
C PHE A 133 7.68 0.00 -0.44
N ARG A 134 7.33 0.53 -1.62
CA ARG A 134 8.11 0.34 -2.87
C ARG A 134 9.09 1.48 -3.09
N GLY A 135 8.77 2.67 -2.61
CA GLY A 135 9.66 3.81 -2.63
C GLY A 135 10.72 3.69 -1.55
N PHE A 136 10.34 3.70 -0.28
CA PHE A 136 11.31 3.81 0.82
C PHE A 136 11.81 2.46 1.35
N LEU A 137 10.93 1.55 1.76
CA LEU A 137 11.32 0.30 2.42
C LEU A 137 12.12 -0.63 1.50
N LEU A 138 11.56 -0.93 0.32
CA LEU A 138 12.22 -1.78 -0.68
C LEU A 138 13.56 -1.18 -1.12
N GLN A 139 13.60 0.14 -1.37
CA GLN A 139 14.84 0.82 -1.74
C GLN A 139 15.86 0.79 -0.59
N GLY A 140 15.41 0.96 0.66
CA GLY A 140 16.23 0.80 1.86
C GLY A 140 16.91 -0.57 1.91
N PHE A 141 16.16 -1.66 1.72
CA PHE A 141 16.76 -3.00 1.66
C PHE A 141 17.73 -3.16 0.48
N LEU A 142 17.40 -2.61 -0.69
CA LEU A 142 18.26 -2.68 -1.88
C LEU A 142 19.55 -1.85 -1.76
N LEU A 143 19.57 -0.79 -0.95
CA LEU A 143 20.80 -0.01 -0.67
C LEU A 143 21.87 -0.86 0.02
N TRP A 144 21.45 -1.78 0.88
CA TRP A 144 22.32 -2.64 1.68
C TRP A 144 22.54 -4.02 1.05
N ALA A 145 21.53 -4.57 0.37
CA ALA A 145 21.58 -5.90 -0.24
C ALA A 145 21.20 -5.89 -1.73
N PRO A 146 21.88 -5.12 -2.60
CA PRO A 146 21.47 -4.91 -4.00
C PRO A 146 21.48 -6.19 -4.85
N LYS A 147 22.27 -7.20 -4.45
CA LYS A 147 22.35 -8.51 -5.10
C LYS A 147 21.22 -9.46 -4.66
N SER A 148 20.59 -9.21 -3.51
CA SER A 148 19.57 -10.08 -2.91
C SER A 148 18.16 -9.57 -3.17
N ARG A 149 17.86 -9.24 -4.44
CA ARG A 149 16.59 -8.59 -4.83
C ARG A 149 15.36 -9.37 -4.37
N PHE A 150 15.36 -10.69 -4.54
CA PHE A 150 14.23 -11.53 -4.11
C PHE A 150 13.99 -11.44 -2.59
N ALA A 151 15.04 -11.54 -1.78
CA ALA A 151 14.94 -11.41 -0.33
C ALA A 151 14.42 -10.02 0.09
N CYS A 152 14.87 -8.95 -0.58
CA CYS A 152 14.37 -7.59 -0.33
C CYS A 152 12.88 -7.46 -0.64
N MET A 153 12.43 -8.02 -1.78
CA MET A 153 11.01 -8.04 -2.16
C MET A 153 10.18 -8.86 -1.16
N LEU A 154 10.64 -10.06 -0.78
CA LEU A 154 9.95 -10.93 0.15
C LEU A 154 9.81 -10.28 1.54
N LEU A 155 10.89 -9.69 2.06
CA LEU A 155 10.86 -9.00 3.36
C LEU A 155 9.92 -7.79 3.33
N THR A 156 9.97 -6.98 2.26
CA THR A 156 9.02 -5.88 2.07
C THR A 156 7.58 -6.40 2.06
N SER A 157 7.33 -7.54 1.42
CA SER A 157 5.99 -8.11 1.32
C SER A 157 5.46 -8.72 2.60
N LEU A 158 6.30 -9.36 3.39
CA LEU A 158 5.93 -9.85 4.72
C LEU A 158 5.59 -8.68 5.64
N LEU A 159 6.39 -7.61 5.61
CA LEU A 159 6.11 -6.40 6.39
C LEU A 159 4.82 -5.70 5.92
N PHE A 160 4.57 -5.64 4.60
CA PHE A 160 3.31 -5.12 4.06
C PHE A 160 2.11 -5.90 4.61
N ALA A 161 2.11 -7.23 4.49
CA ALA A 161 1.02 -8.06 4.98
C ALA A 161 0.87 -7.99 6.52
N ALA A 162 1.97 -7.90 7.27
CA ALA A 162 1.94 -7.78 8.73
C ALA A 162 1.31 -6.48 9.23
N MET A 163 1.39 -5.38 8.46
CA MET A 163 0.75 -4.11 8.79
C MET A 163 -0.77 -4.11 8.57
N HIS A 164 -1.30 -5.09 7.84
CA HIS A 164 -2.72 -5.22 7.53
C HIS A 164 -3.49 -5.96 8.63
N THR A 165 -3.44 -5.43 9.86
CA THR A 165 -3.93 -6.09 11.08
C THR A 165 -5.45 -6.30 11.14
N GLN A 166 -6.21 -5.67 10.24
CA GLN A 166 -7.66 -5.88 10.11
C GLN A 166 -8.03 -7.24 9.50
N TYR A 167 -7.09 -7.91 8.84
CA TYR A 167 -7.28 -9.24 8.26
C TYR A 167 -6.86 -10.32 9.26
N VAL A 168 -7.73 -11.31 9.46
CA VAL A 168 -7.53 -12.32 10.52
C VAL A 168 -7.21 -13.70 9.93
N HIS A 169 -7.68 -14.00 8.72
CA HIS A 169 -7.44 -15.29 8.08
C HIS A 169 -6.01 -15.38 7.54
N TRP A 170 -5.32 -16.47 7.85
CA TRP A 170 -3.92 -16.67 7.44
C TRP A 170 -3.81 -16.77 5.91
N GLU A 171 -4.83 -17.31 5.24
CA GLU A 171 -4.96 -17.36 3.78
C GLU A 171 -4.92 -15.95 3.18
N THR A 172 -5.57 -14.98 3.84
CA THR A 172 -5.57 -13.59 3.39
C THR A 172 -4.21 -12.94 3.59
N ILE A 173 -3.52 -13.23 4.69
CA ILE A 173 -2.15 -12.75 4.91
C ILE A 173 -1.19 -13.30 3.83
N VAL A 174 -1.34 -14.56 3.44
CA VAL A 174 -0.57 -15.15 2.33
C VAL A 174 -0.93 -14.44 1.01
N ALA A 175 -2.22 -14.22 0.75
CA ALA A 175 -2.68 -13.50 -0.44
C ALA A 175 -2.12 -12.07 -0.52
N LEU A 176 -2.12 -11.32 0.59
CA LEU A 176 -1.52 -9.99 0.70
C LEU A 176 -0.01 -10.02 0.47
N THR A 177 0.69 -11.05 0.97
CA THR A 177 2.13 -11.23 0.75
C THR A 177 2.44 -11.45 -0.74
N LEU A 178 1.67 -12.32 -1.41
CA LEU A 178 1.83 -12.60 -2.85
C LEU A 178 1.49 -11.39 -3.71
N PHE A 179 0.39 -10.70 -3.40
CA PHE A 179 0.02 -9.44 -4.05
C PHE A 179 1.13 -8.40 -3.88
N SER A 180 1.64 -8.24 -2.67
CA SER A 180 2.73 -7.33 -2.39
C SER A 180 4.01 -7.70 -3.16
N LEU A 181 4.29 -8.99 -3.32
CA LEU A 181 5.45 -9.47 -4.08
C LEU A 181 5.32 -9.11 -5.56
N LEU A 182 4.12 -9.23 -6.13
CA LEU A 182 3.81 -8.80 -7.50
C LEU A 182 4.08 -7.30 -7.69
N LEU A 183 3.64 -6.45 -6.75
CA LEU A 183 3.87 -5.01 -6.80
C LEU A 183 5.36 -4.65 -6.65
N CYS A 184 6.09 -5.34 -5.76
CA CYS A 184 7.55 -5.20 -5.66
C CYS A 184 8.25 -5.54 -6.98
N TYR A 185 7.86 -6.64 -7.62
CA TYR A 185 8.39 -7.02 -8.92
C TYR A 185 8.02 -6.00 -10.00
N ALA A 186 6.79 -5.48 -9.99
CA ALA A 186 6.35 -4.41 -10.89
C ALA A 186 7.20 -3.14 -10.75
N ARG A 187 7.50 -2.72 -9.51
CA ARG A 187 8.40 -1.59 -9.22
C ARG A 187 9.79 -1.79 -9.81
N LEU A 188 10.38 -2.98 -9.63
CA LEU A 188 11.73 -3.27 -10.12
C LEU A 188 11.80 -3.38 -11.64
N ARG A 189 10.76 -3.92 -12.28
CA ARG A 189 10.71 -4.10 -13.73
C ARG A 189 10.41 -2.81 -14.49
N SER A 190 9.56 -1.95 -13.94
CA SER A 190 9.19 -0.67 -14.55
C SER A 190 10.14 0.48 -14.17
N ASN A 191 10.92 0.30 -13.09
CA ASN A 191 11.64 1.38 -12.43
C ASN A 191 10.78 2.63 -12.14
N SER A 192 9.52 2.41 -11.76
CA SER A 192 8.49 3.44 -11.64
C SER A 192 7.53 3.09 -10.51
N LEU A 193 7.05 4.08 -9.77
CA LEU A 193 5.94 3.89 -8.82
C LEU A 193 4.57 3.90 -9.51
N ALA A 194 4.44 4.45 -10.72
CA ALA A 194 3.15 4.53 -11.40
C ALA A 194 2.56 3.13 -11.67
N LEU A 195 3.37 2.14 -12.04
CA LEU A 195 2.90 0.78 -12.29
C LEU A 195 2.36 0.09 -11.03
N PRO A 196 3.11 -0.02 -9.92
CA PRO A 196 2.55 -0.61 -8.70
C PRO A 196 1.37 0.19 -8.15
N ILE A 197 1.37 1.53 -8.20
CA ILE A 197 0.20 2.35 -7.79
C ILE A 197 -1.03 1.97 -8.61
N PHE A 198 -0.89 1.90 -9.93
CA PHE A 198 -2.00 1.52 -10.83
C PHE A 198 -2.54 0.12 -10.53
N LEU A 199 -1.65 -0.87 -10.37
CA LEU A 199 -2.06 -2.24 -10.05
C LEU A 199 -2.74 -2.32 -8.68
N HIS A 200 -2.27 -1.54 -7.72
CA HIS A 200 -2.84 -1.50 -6.37
C HIS A 200 -4.21 -0.82 -6.36
N THR A 201 -4.35 0.33 -7.03
CA THR A 201 -5.65 0.97 -7.30
C THR A 201 -6.62 -0.02 -7.96
N LEU A 202 -6.18 -0.75 -8.98
CA LEU A 202 -7.03 -1.73 -9.66
C LEU A 202 -7.45 -2.89 -8.73
N ASN A 203 -6.53 -3.42 -7.94
CA ASN A 203 -6.82 -4.45 -6.95
C ASN A 203 -7.88 -3.99 -5.95
N ASN A 204 -7.70 -2.81 -5.36
CA ASN A 204 -8.62 -2.28 -4.36
C ASN A 204 -9.98 -1.98 -4.98
N LEU A 205 -10.01 -1.45 -6.21
CA LEU A 205 -11.26 -1.23 -6.92
C LEU A 205 -12.02 -2.54 -7.12
N ILE A 206 -11.36 -3.58 -7.65
CA ILE A 206 -12.00 -4.88 -7.92
C ILE A 206 -12.48 -5.53 -6.61
N ALA A 207 -11.70 -5.42 -5.52
CA ALA A 207 -12.03 -6.01 -4.23
C ALA A 207 -13.20 -5.31 -3.52
N ILE A 208 -13.28 -3.97 -3.61
CA ILE A 208 -14.22 -3.16 -2.82
C ILE A 208 -15.51 -2.83 -3.60
N LEU A 209 -15.43 -2.67 -4.92
CA LEU A 209 -16.56 -2.26 -5.75
C LEU A 209 -17.82 -3.14 -5.60
N PRO A 210 -17.74 -4.49 -5.48
CA PRO A 210 -18.94 -5.31 -5.29
C PRO A 210 -19.77 -4.88 -4.08
N ALA A 211 -19.12 -4.49 -2.98
CA ALA A 211 -19.81 -4.06 -1.76
C ALA A 211 -20.65 -2.78 -1.95
N TRP A 212 -20.36 -1.95 -2.96
CA TRP A 212 -21.21 -0.80 -3.31
C TRP A 212 -22.62 -1.21 -3.74
N PHE A 213 -22.75 -2.33 -4.45
CA PHE A 213 -24.04 -2.80 -4.96
C PHE A 213 -24.91 -3.47 -3.89
N TYR A 214 -24.31 -3.81 -2.74
CA TYR A 214 -24.99 -4.43 -1.61
C TYR A 214 -25.24 -3.45 -0.44
N ALA A 215 -24.87 -2.17 -0.61
CA ALA A 215 -25.01 -1.08 0.38
C ALA A 215 -26.21 -0.14 0.16
#